data_AF-A0A8T3YFE5-F1
#
_entry.id   AF-A0A8T3YFE5-F1
#
_cell.length_a   1.000
_cell.length_b   1.000
_cell.length_c   1.000
_cell.angle_alpha   90.00
_cell.angle_beta   90.00
_cell.angle_gamma   90.00
#
_symmetry.space_group_name_H-M   'P 1'
#
loop_
_entity.id
_entity.type
_entity.pdbx_description
1 polymer ?
#
loop_
_entity_poly.entity_id
_entity_poly.type
_entity_poly.pdbx_seq_one_letter_code
_entity_poly.pdbx_strand_id
1 'polypeptide(L)'
;MVGVSLLDLQVTLLAGFITAAVGVLLYRRIRMSFWGFLGGIAADWPKYFLGLLGATNLHNVLLFTHTAGIFLFPIILVILDILLLEIAMIKYLRPFYILLPKSLRSAVKFEEIINRLQHYSTLPRPIRIGRAYLIGVIGGVINLVISFSLGII
;
A
#
# COMPACT_ATOMS: atom_id res chain seq x y z
N MET A 1 -9.46 -16.79 22.86
CA MET A 1 -9.57 -16.58 21.40
C MET A 1 -8.99 -15.21 21.08
N VAL A 2 -7.75 -15.14 20.57
CA VAL A 2 -7.24 -13.88 19.99
C VAL A 2 -7.60 -13.93 18.51
N GLY A 3 -8.90 -13.83 18.22
CA GLY A 3 -9.35 -13.50 16.88
C GLY A 3 -8.99 -12.04 16.62
N VAL A 4 -8.70 -11.69 15.37
CA VAL A 4 -8.68 -10.28 14.95
C VAL A 4 -9.95 -9.64 15.47
N SER A 5 -9.82 -8.77 16.47
CA SER A 5 -10.98 -8.17 17.09
C SER A 5 -11.54 -7.12 16.13
N LEU A 6 -12.84 -6.86 16.23
CA LEU A 6 -13.47 -5.80 15.43
C LEU A 6 -12.81 -4.43 15.72
N LEU A 7 -12.26 -4.28 16.92
CA LEU A 7 -11.48 -3.13 17.37
C LEU A 7 -10.13 -3.02 16.63
N ASP A 8 -9.40 -4.12 16.43
CA ASP A 8 -8.14 -4.10 15.65
C ASP A 8 -8.35 -3.60 14.22
N LEU A 9 -9.44 -4.04 13.59
CA LEU A 9 -9.81 -3.64 12.24
C LEU A 9 -10.21 -2.17 12.16
N GLN A 10 -10.96 -1.68 13.15
CA GLN A 10 -11.28 -0.25 13.26
C GLN A 10 -10.03 0.61 13.44
N VAL A 11 -9.09 0.18 14.28
CA VAL A 11 -7.84 0.91 14.54
C VAL A 11 -6.95 0.98 13.30
N THR A 12 -6.82 -0.13 12.58
CA THR A 12 -6.04 -0.18 11.34
C THR A 12 -6.65 0.71 10.26
N LEU A 13 -7.97 0.69 10.12
CA LEU A 13 -8.67 1.58 9.19
C LEU A 13 -8.52 3.05 9.60
N LEU A 14 -8.65 3.36 10.88
CA LEU A 14 -8.44 4.71 11.42
C LEU A 14 -7.02 5.20 11.13
N ALA A 15 -6.01 4.36 11.39
CA ALA A 15 -4.61 4.64 11.07
C ALA A 15 -4.45 4.95 9.57
N GLY A 16 -5.05 4.12 8.70
CA GLY A 16 -5.10 4.34 7.26
C GLY A 16 -5.73 5.69 6.86
N PHE A 17 -6.85 6.06 7.46
CA PHE A 17 -7.49 7.35 7.17
C PHE A 17 -6.66 8.54 7.65
N ILE A 18 -6.04 8.44 8.83
CA ILE A 18 -5.15 9.49 9.37
C ILE A 18 -3.93 9.65 8.47
N THR A 19 -3.27 8.55 8.08
CA THR A 19 -2.10 8.61 7.20
C THR A 19 -2.45 9.10 5.80
N ALA A 20 -3.64 8.79 5.30
CA ALA A 20 -4.16 9.36 4.07
C ALA A 20 -4.33 10.88 4.18
N ALA A 21 -4.94 11.37 5.26
CA ALA A 21 -5.13 12.80 5.51
C ALA A 21 -3.78 13.53 5.64
N VAL A 22 -2.84 12.97 6.42
CA VAL A 22 -1.48 13.50 6.57
C VAL A 22 -0.76 13.52 5.22
N GLY A 23 -0.89 12.47 4.41
CA GLY A 23 -0.33 12.40 3.05
C GLY A 23 -0.87 13.51 2.14
N VAL A 24 -2.17 13.81 2.22
CA VAL A 24 -2.76 14.94 1.47
C VAL A 24 -2.26 16.28 1.97
N LEU A 25 -2.17 16.48 3.28
CA LEU A 25 -1.73 17.75 3.88
C LEU A 25 -0.25 18.05 3.57
N LEU A 26 0.63 17.08 3.76
CA LEU A 26 2.08 17.24 3.55
C LEU A 26 2.43 17.51 2.08
N TYR A 27 1.74 16.84 1.16
CA TYR A 27 2.08 16.89 -0.27
C TYR A 27 1.11 17.71 -1.12
N ARG A 28 0.03 18.22 -0.54
CA ARG A 28 -1.05 18.98 -1.18
C ARG A 28 -1.59 18.30 -2.44
N ARG A 29 -1.66 16.96 -2.43
CA ARG A 29 -2.04 16.14 -3.59
C ARG A 29 -2.99 15.04 -3.15
N ILE A 30 -4.23 15.06 -3.66
CA ILE A 30 -5.24 14.03 -3.39
C ILE A 30 -4.73 12.63 -3.74
N ARG A 31 -3.90 12.49 -4.78
CA ARG A 31 -3.31 11.20 -5.17
C ARG A 31 -2.44 10.55 -4.08
N MET A 32 -1.98 11.32 -3.11
CA MET A 32 -1.19 10.82 -1.97
C MET A 32 -2.06 10.22 -0.87
N SER A 33 -3.38 10.46 -0.87
CA SER A 33 -4.29 9.87 0.09
C SER A 33 -4.29 8.35 -0.02
N PHE A 34 -4.32 7.81 -1.24
CA PHE A 34 -4.39 6.38 -1.49
C PHE A 34 -3.10 5.67 -1.05
N TRP A 35 -1.94 6.25 -1.37
CA TRP A 35 -0.65 5.76 -0.89
C TRP A 35 -0.53 5.86 0.63
N GLY A 36 -1.04 6.93 1.24
CA GLY A 36 -1.08 7.09 2.70
C GLY A 36 -1.99 6.08 3.37
N PHE A 37 -3.16 5.82 2.79
CA PHE A 37 -4.10 4.81 3.27
C PHE A 37 -3.48 3.41 3.24
N LEU A 38 -2.90 3.02 2.11
CA LEU A 38 -2.19 1.74 1.98
C LEU A 38 -1.01 1.65 2.97
N GLY A 39 -0.25 2.73 3.12
CA GLY A 39 0.85 2.83 4.08
C GLY A 39 0.43 2.62 5.54
N GLY A 40 -0.71 3.19 5.95
CA GLY A 40 -1.20 3.08 7.33
C GLY A 40 -1.79 1.72 7.67
N ILE A 41 -2.42 1.05 6.69
CA ILE A 41 -3.04 -0.27 6.91
C ILE A 41 -2.01 -1.38 6.96
N ALA A 42 -0.96 -1.25 6.17
CA ALA A 42 -0.19 -2.43 5.85
C ALA A 42 0.93 -2.79 6.82
N ALA A 43 1.17 -1.96 7.84
CA ALA A 43 1.89 -2.41 9.03
C ALA A 43 1.21 -3.63 9.65
N ASP A 44 -0.12 -3.75 9.50
CA ASP A 44 -0.95 -4.74 10.19
C ASP A 44 -1.44 -5.85 9.26
N TRP A 45 -1.17 -5.72 7.94
CA TRP A 45 -1.44 -6.74 6.93
C TRP A 45 -1.01 -8.16 7.35
N PRO A 46 0.19 -8.39 7.95
CA PRO A 46 0.62 -9.74 8.31
C PRO A 46 -0.29 -10.36 9.39
N LYS A 47 -0.78 -9.56 10.34
CA LYS A 47 -1.71 -9.99 11.38
C LYS A 47 -3.00 -10.52 10.78
N TYR A 48 -3.57 -9.79 9.82
CA TYR A 48 -4.80 -10.22 9.14
C TYR A 48 -4.60 -11.51 8.33
N PHE A 49 -3.49 -11.60 7.61
CA PHE A 49 -3.18 -12.78 6.79
C PHE A 49 -2.96 -14.03 7.67
N LEU A 50 -2.18 -13.92 8.74
CA LEU A 50 -1.93 -15.01 9.68
C LEU A 50 -3.18 -15.38 10.49
N GLY A 51 -4.05 -14.41 10.79
CA GLY A 51 -5.35 -14.65 11.43
C GLY A 51 -6.28 -15.50 10.57
N LEU A 52 -6.31 -15.29 9.25
CA LEU A 52 -7.07 -16.13 8.31
C LEU A 52 -6.55 -17.57 8.26
N LEU A 53 -5.26 -17.78 8.50
CA LEU A 53 -4.64 -19.11 8.54
C LEU A 53 -4.86 -19.85 9.87
N GLY A 54 -5.61 -19.28 10.81
CA GLY A 54 -5.98 -19.92 12.08
C GLY A 54 -4.85 -19.96 13.11
N ALA A 55 -3.77 -19.19 12.91
CA ALA A 55 -2.68 -19.11 13.86
C ALA A 55 -3.15 -18.40 15.14
N THR A 56 -3.14 -19.12 16.27
CA THR A 56 -3.56 -18.64 17.59
C THR A 56 -2.34 -18.59 18.51
N ASN A 57 -2.14 -17.50 19.25
CA ASN A 57 -0.93 -17.13 20.03
C ASN A 57 0.20 -16.42 19.25
N LEU A 58 -0.15 -15.39 18.48
CA LEU A 58 0.81 -14.56 17.73
C LEU A 58 1.34 -13.34 18.49
N HIS A 59 1.12 -13.16 19.80
CA HIS A 59 1.40 -11.87 20.46
C HIS A 59 2.88 -11.41 20.37
N ASN A 60 3.85 -12.31 20.51
CA ASN A 60 5.26 -11.99 20.31
C ASN A 60 5.66 -11.89 18.82
N VAL A 61 4.98 -12.63 17.96
CA VAL A 61 5.14 -12.53 16.50
C VAL A 61 4.55 -11.22 15.98
N LEU A 62 3.51 -10.70 16.63
CA LEU A 62 2.81 -9.46 16.30
C LEU A 62 3.76 -8.27 16.39
N LEU A 63 4.51 -8.17 17.49
CA LEU A 63 5.49 -7.10 17.71
C LEU A 63 6.60 -7.14 16.64
N PHE A 64 7.11 -8.33 16.31
CA PHE A 64 8.05 -8.54 15.21
C PHE A 64 7.43 -8.23 13.83
N THR A 65 6.16 -8.57 13.60
CA THR A 65 5.50 -8.29 12.32
C THR A 65 5.13 -6.83 12.15
N HIS A 66 4.79 -6.12 13.24
CA HIS A 66 4.55 -4.67 13.21
C HIS A 66 5.86 -3.93 12.93
N THR A 67 6.95 -4.28 13.62
CA THR A 67 8.27 -3.66 13.36
C THR A 67 8.81 -4.04 11.98
N ALA A 68 8.75 -5.31 11.57
CA ALA A 68 9.12 -5.72 10.23
C ALA A 68 8.23 -5.04 9.16
N GLY A 69 6.94 -4.85 9.44
CA GLY A 69 5.99 -4.13 8.60
C GLY A 69 6.42 -2.69 8.35
N ILE A 70 6.92 -1.98 9.38
CA ILE A 70 7.40 -0.60 9.24
C ILE A 70 8.60 -0.48 8.28
N PHE A 71 9.46 -1.50 8.21
CA PHE A 71 10.63 -1.48 7.32
C PHE A 71 10.34 -2.08 5.94
N LEU A 72 9.61 -3.19 5.88
CA LEU A 72 9.31 -3.89 4.63
C LEU A 72 8.25 -3.16 3.82
N PHE A 73 7.26 -2.54 4.47
CA PHE A 73 6.13 -1.99 3.75
C PHE A 73 6.45 -0.73 2.92
N PRO A 74 7.28 0.23 3.39
CA PRO A 74 7.76 1.31 2.54
C PRO A 74 8.48 0.79 1.29
N ILE A 75 9.22 -0.33 1.40
CA ILE A 75 9.89 -0.97 0.28
C ILE A 75 8.86 -1.58 -0.68
N ILE A 76 7.84 -2.27 -0.16
CA ILE A 76 6.74 -2.84 -0.98
C ILE A 76 5.99 -1.73 -1.72
N LEU A 77 5.67 -0.61 -1.06
CA LEU A 77 5.05 0.54 -1.70
C LEU A 77 5.92 1.11 -2.82
N VAL A 78 7.23 1.20 -2.61
CA VAL A 78 8.18 1.64 -3.64
C VAL A 78 8.21 0.66 -4.82
N ILE A 79 8.22 -0.65 -4.57
CA ILE A 79 8.17 -1.66 -5.63
C ILE A 79 6.87 -1.52 -6.44
N LEU A 80 5.73 -1.35 -5.77
CA LEU A 80 4.45 -1.11 -6.43
C LEU A 80 4.46 0.19 -7.26
N ASP A 81 5.08 1.26 -6.75
CA ASP A 81 5.22 2.53 -7.46
C ASP A 81 6.11 2.37 -8.72
N ILE A 82 7.20 1.60 -8.62
CA ILE A 82 8.08 1.26 -9.74
C ILE A 82 7.32 0.42 -10.78
N LEU A 83 6.58 -0.60 -10.37
CA LEU A 83 5.77 -1.42 -11.29
C LEU A 83 4.73 -0.59 -12.04
N LEU A 84 4.07 0.36 -11.36
CA LEU A 84 3.15 1.29 -12.01
C LEU A 84 3.86 2.21 -13.01
N LEU A 85 5.10 2.62 -12.71
CA LEU A 85 5.92 3.42 -13.60
C LEU A 85 6.36 2.63 -14.84
N GLU A 86 6.79 1.38 -14.67
CA GLU A 86 7.13 0.47 -15.77
C GLU A 86 5.93 0.28 -16.70
N ILE A 87 4.75 0.03 -16.13
CA ILE A 87 3.51 -0.13 -16.92
C ILE A 87 3.17 1.18 -17.65
N ALA A 88 3.35 2.34 -17.02
CA ALA A 88 3.15 3.62 -17.69
C ALA A 88 4.12 3.83 -18.87
N MET A 89 5.32 3.27 -18.82
CA MET A 89 6.28 3.32 -19.94
C MET A 89 5.86 2.43 -21.11
N ILE A 90 5.08 1.37 -20.89
CA ILE A 90 4.54 0.53 -21.98
C ILE A 90 3.68 1.36 -22.95
N LYS A 91 3.10 2.47 -22.49
CA LYS A 91 2.38 3.42 -23.35
C LYS A 91 3.20 3.90 -24.55
N TYR A 92 4.53 4.02 -24.43
CA TYR A 92 5.41 4.41 -25.54
C TYR A 92 5.53 3.33 -26.63
N LEU A 93 5.24 2.06 -26.31
CA LEU A 93 5.22 0.96 -27.27
C LEU A 93 3.89 0.87 -28.04
N ARG A 94 2.86 1.62 -27.61
CA ARG A 94 1.51 1.57 -28.21
C ARG A 94 1.47 1.89 -29.71
N PRO A 95 2.22 2.88 -30.26
CA PRO A 95 2.25 3.15 -31.69
C PRO A 95 2.78 1.97 -32.52
N PHE A 96 3.60 1.11 -31.92
CA PHE A 96 4.22 -0.05 -32.57
C PHE A 96 3.45 -1.36 -32.32
N TYR A 97 2.21 -1.30 -31.81
CA TYR A 97 1.44 -2.46 -31.35
C TYR A 97 1.37 -3.63 -32.36
N ILE A 98 1.24 -3.33 -33.65
CA ILE A 98 1.13 -4.33 -34.72
C ILE A 98 2.45 -5.11 -34.91
N LEU A 99 3.59 -4.46 -34.66
CA LEU A 99 4.94 -5.01 -34.81
C LEU A 99 5.41 -5.79 -33.57
N LEU A 100 4.68 -5.74 -32.46
CA LEU A 100 5.10 -6.35 -31.20
C LEU A 100 4.84 -7.87 -31.14
N PRO A 101 5.73 -8.64 -30.47
CA PRO A 101 5.47 -10.03 -30.13
C PRO A 101 4.23 -10.16 -29.22
N LYS A 102 3.61 -11.35 -29.21
CA LYS A 102 2.35 -11.59 -28.48
C LYS A 102 2.43 -11.25 -26.99
N SER A 103 3.56 -11.50 -26.33
CA SER A 103 3.80 -11.16 -24.91
C SER A 103 3.69 -9.65 -24.65
N LEU A 104 4.30 -8.82 -25.50
CA LEU A 104 4.25 -7.36 -25.37
C LEU A 104 2.88 -6.79 -25.76
N ARG A 105 2.15 -7.42 -26.69
CA ARG A 105 0.76 -7.04 -26.98
C ARG A 105 -0.16 -7.24 -25.77
N SER A 106 0.01 -8.33 -25.02
CA SER A 106 -0.72 -8.53 -23.76
C SER A 106 -0.38 -7.46 -22.72
N ALA A 107 0.89 -7.07 -22.63
CA ALA A 107 1.34 -6.01 -21.74
C ALA A 107 0.72 -4.63 -22.10
N VAL A 108 0.57 -4.32 -23.39
CA VAL A 108 -0.13 -3.10 -23.85
C VAL A 108 -1.62 -3.13 -23.48
N LYS A 109 -2.29 -4.29 -23.61
CA LYS A 109 -3.70 -4.43 -23.16
C LYS A 109 -3.81 -4.22 -21.64
N PHE A 110 -2.85 -4.74 -20.88
CA PHE A 110 -2.81 -4.56 -19.43
C PHE A 110 -2.59 -3.11 -19.02
N GLU A 111 -1.68 -2.39 -19.70
CA GLU A 111 -1.51 -0.94 -19.53
C GLU A 111 -2.83 -0.19 -19.74
N GLU A 112 -3.60 -0.55 -20.78
CA GLU A 112 -4.87 0.13 -21.04
C GLU A 112 -5.89 -0.08 -19.91
N ILE A 113 -5.94 -1.27 -19.31
CA ILE A 113 -6.77 -1.56 -18.14
C ILE A 113 -6.32 -0.72 -16.94
N ILE A 114 -5.02 -0.71 -16.64
CA ILE A 114 -4.47 0.09 -15.54
C ILE A 114 -4.74 1.57 -15.75
N ASN A 115 -4.60 2.07 -16.97
CA ASN A 115 -4.81 3.48 -17.30
C ASN A 115 -6.29 3.87 -17.09
N ARG A 116 -7.24 2.98 -17.44
CA ARG A 116 -8.67 3.17 -17.11
C ARG A 116 -8.90 3.20 -15.60
N LEU A 117 -8.33 2.26 -14.84
CA LEU A 117 -8.45 2.23 -13.37
C LEU A 117 -7.84 3.48 -12.71
N GLN A 118 -6.75 4.01 -13.24
CA GLN A 118 -6.15 5.27 -12.79
C GLN A 118 -6.98 6.50 -13.21
N HIS A 119 -7.74 6.42 -14.31
CA HIS A 119 -8.67 7.46 -14.73
C HIS A 119 -9.88 7.53 -13.79
N TYR A 120 -10.43 6.38 -13.40
CA TYR A 120 -11.50 6.26 -12.39
C TYR A 120 -11.03 6.47 -10.94
N SER A 121 -9.76 6.84 -10.72
CA SER A 121 -9.16 7.03 -9.39
C SER A 121 -9.22 5.79 -8.48
N THR A 122 -9.41 4.60 -9.06
CA THR A 122 -9.43 3.32 -8.34
C THR A 122 -8.01 2.82 -8.05
N LEU A 123 -7.06 3.13 -8.94
CA LEU A 123 -5.63 2.91 -8.72
C LEU A 123 -4.89 4.23 -8.61
N PRO A 124 -3.91 4.34 -7.69
CA PRO A 124 -3.08 5.53 -7.62
C PRO A 124 -2.20 5.63 -8.86
N ARG A 125 -1.87 6.87 -9.23
CA ARG A 125 -0.84 7.13 -10.23
C ARG A 125 0.54 7.03 -9.58
N PRO A 126 1.57 6.65 -10.35
CA PRO A 126 2.92 6.61 -9.83
C PRO A 126 3.37 7.98 -9.35
N ILE A 127 4.11 7.99 -8.25
CA ILE A 127 4.64 9.19 -7.61
C ILE A 127 6.17 9.15 -7.64
N ARG A 128 6.83 10.12 -6.99
CA ARG A 128 8.28 10.04 -6.83
C ARG A 128 8.56 8.99 -5.75
N ILE A 129 9.44 8.04 -6.05
CA ILE A 129 9.86 6.95 -5.14
C ILE A 129 10.13 7.45 -3.72
N GLY A 130 10.91 8.54 -3.56
CA GLY A 130 11.22 9.10 -2.24
C GLY A 130 9.98 9.57 -1.45
N ARG A 131 8.92 9.99 -2.13
CA ARG A 131 7.65 10.36 -1.48
C ARG A 131 6.81 9.13 -1.12
N ALA A 132 6.80 8.09 -1.97
CA ALA A 132 6.15 6.82 -1.66
C ALA A 132 6.76 6.19 -0.40
N TYR A 133 8.10 6.18 -0.35
CA TYR A 133 8.85 5.71 0.81
C TYR A 133 8.53 6.52 2.07
N LEU A 134 8.61 7.86 2.02
CA LEU A 134 8.32 8.71 3.18
C LEU A 134 6.88 8.50 3.69
N ILE A 135 5.91 8.39 2.78
CA ILE A 135 4.52 8.10 3.15
C ILE A 135 4.38 6.74 3.82
N GLY A 136 5.07 5.71 3.31
CA GLY A 136 5.10 4.40 3.96
C GLY A 136 5.67 4.46 5.37
N VAL A 137 6.78 5.18 5.56
CA VAL A 137 7.41 5.34 6.88
C VAL A 137 6.50 6.09 7.84
N ILE A 138 5.93 7.23 7.42
CA ILE A 138 4.96 7.99 8.22
C ILE A 138 3.74 7.11 8.54
N GLY A 139 3.31 6.31 7.58
CA GLY A 139 2.28 5.28 7.69
C GLY A 139 2.50 4.35 8.86
N GLY A 140 3.66 3.68 8.84
CA GLY A 140 4.06 2.75 9.89
C GLY A 140 4.24 3.41 11.26
N VAL A 141 4.79 4.62 11.32
CA VAL A 141 4.97 5.36 12.58
C VAL A 141 3.62 5.73 13.18
N ILE A 142 2.68 6.26 12.39
CA ILE A 142 1.34 6.61 12.88
C ILE A 142 0.61 5.37 13.39
N ASN A 143 0.67 4.27 12.65
CA ASN A 143 0.08 3.01 13.09
C ASN A 143 0.66 2.57 14.44
N LEU A 144 1.98 2.58 14.60
CA LEU A 144 2.63 2.20 15.86
C LEU A 144 2.19 3.08 17.03
N VAL A 145 2.14 4.40 16.84
CA VAL A 145 1.70 5.34 17.89
C VAL A 145 0.25 5.06 18.33
N ILE A 146 -0.65 4.84 17.36
CA ILE A 146 -2.05 4.52 17.66
C ILE A 146 -2.15 3.18 18.38
N SER A 147 -1.48 2.15 17.88
CA SER A 147 -1.50 0.80 18.47
C SER A 147 -0.95 0.78 19.89
N PHE A 148 0.12 1.54 20.17
CA PHE A 148 0.71 1.68 21.50
C PHE A 148 -0.21 2.46 22.46
N SER A 149 -0.79 3.57 22.00
CA SER A 149 -1.70 4.38 22.83
C SER A 149 -3.00 3.66 23.21
N LEU A 150 -3.44 2.69 22.41
CA LEU A 150 -4.63 1.88 22.66
C LEU A 150 -4.33 0.54 23.36
N GLY A 151 -3.05 0.25 23.66
CA GLY A 151 -2.63 -0.98 24.34
C GLY A 151 -2.90 -2.25 23.55
N ILE A 152 -2.93 -2.16 22.22
CA ILE A 152 -3.13 -3.31 21.31
C ILE A 152 -1.82 -4.09 21.11
N ILE A 153 -0.71 -3.39 21.30
CA ILE A 153 0.68 -3.88 21.34
C ILE A 153 1.27 -3.38 22.67
#